data_AF-A0A8H6I8Z1-F1
#
_entry.id   AF-A0A8H6I8Z1-F1
#
_cell.length_a   1.000
_cell.length_b   1.000
_cell.length_c   1.000
_cell.angle_alpha   90.00
_cell.angle_beta   90.00
_cell.angle_gamma   90.00
#
_symmetry.space_group_name_H-M   'P 1'
#
loop_
_entity.id
_entity.type
_entity.pdbx_description
1 polymer ?
#
loop_
_entity_poly.entity_id
_entity_poly.type
_entity_poly.pdbx_seq_one_letter_code
_entity_poly.pdbx_strand_id
1 'polypeptide(L)'
;MAEKPFATVSEALATSFTGPATRALVEQYGNPSILEYKEKLATRILELEHDICIRKSRQNAARILELEHDIRILKTCQNSTPTVNRLPPEVLSHIFLNLFWTMECEYEEDKKVCWIFSTHVCRHWRAVALGCAALWTNFMFDMHGELIRTVLPRSKNLPLSVALKCGGLLDIDALGEVLSQTTRLRHVVLSPRIGPNPPQLGRRRFYSDPKPDQRYEPPSFTAALGRMGPLAPLLTTLSVSYTYLTGPEKLPENFLSEGAPALKHLKLDKFNLHWSRIPFWSTLKTLHLVSIGDYYPQFPAMLETFRGLPLLERLTLGDILPQCRFSEFPGLKPFTFGNQFKHLSLEDSGFEIGNFLLGIRVPKTTFINIQFIGFLDWTHGIDWCVKNIRDLWRDDPLDWTKEGIHSLELSYTGNLNERHPQLEFRFGGVPETLGWRYQLDEGDPHLTVRFQDRHYDADRTFLASVHNHFDFTMLTALYFGGFHRLANTRFLQRTFARLPHLRLISFDQCGMYDFFHILDNDPACSASPDTSEPSTGAVLPATVVPFFPALRVIEMYDQTFKKKEIDNIISVLNKRPAGHRLRMLRMDDCVNLDKPEIARIEEGVLGIHVDWDEVVVRR
;
A
#
# COMPACT_ATOMS: atom_id res chain seq x y z
N MET A 1 -23.04 -10.31 43.89
CA MET A 1 -23.97 -9.88 44.95
C MET A 1 -24.87 -11.06 45.27
N ALA A 2 -24.48 -11.84 46.27
CA ALA A 2 -25.32 -12.88 46.86
C ALA A 2 -25.35 -12.54 48.35
N GLU A 3 -26.45 -11.92 48.76
CA GLU A 3 -26.66 -11.40 50.09
C GLU A 3 -26.96 -12.55 51.07
N LYS A 4 -26.32 -12.40 52.23
CA LYS A 4 -26.63 -12.95 53.56
C LYS A 4 -28.10 -13.40 53.73
N PRO A 5 -28.30 -14.69 54.08
CA PRO A 5 -29.40 -15.08 54.95
C PRO A 5 -28.91 -15.64 56.30
N PHE A 6 -27.60 -15.86 56.48
CA PHE A 6 -27.03 -16.43 57.71
C PHE A 6 -26.93 -15.43 58.87
N ALA A 7 -27.02 -14.12 58.61
CA ALA A 7 -26.95 -13.09 59.66
C ALA A 7 -28.29 -12.92 60.40
N THR A 8 -29.42 -13.06 59.70
CA THR A 8 -30.75 -12.68 60.21
C THR A 8 -31.35 -13.68 61.19
N VAL A 9 -31.02 -14.98 61.10
CA VAL A 9 -31.52 -15.99 62.05
C VAL A 9 -30.64 -16.04 63.32
N SER A 10 -29.33 -15.84 63.15
CA SER A 10 -28.38 -15.68 64.27
C SER A 10 -28.71 -14.43 65.09
N GLU A 11 -29.03 -13.30 64.43
CA GLU A 11 -29.48 -12.08 65.10
C GLU A 11 -30.86 -12.23 65.75
N ALA A 12 -31.82 -12.95 65.15
CA ALA A 12 -33.15 -13.16 65.74
C ALA A 12 -33.15 -14.12 66.96
N LEU A 13 -32.28 -15.13 66.99
CA LEU A 13 -32.10 -16.00 68.15
C LEU A 13 -31.26 -15.32 69.25
N ALA A 14 -30.32 -14.44 68.90
CA ALA A 14 -29.56 -13.64 69.85
C ALA A 14 -30.38 -12.46 70.45
N THR A 15 -31.33 -11.88 69.69
CA THR A 15 -32.18 -10.77 70.16
C THR A 15 -33.41 -11.20 70.94
N SER A 16 -33.87 -12.45 70.81
CA SER A 16 -34.98 -12.97 71.63
C SER A 16 -34.57 -13.43 73.04
N PHE A 17 -33.26 -13.52 73.34
CA PHE A 17 -32.76 -13.94 74.65
C PHE A 17 -32.03 -12.86 75.46
N THR A 18 -31.95 -11.62 74.97
CA THR A 18 -31.17 -10.52 75.59
C THR A 18 -32.04 -9.45 76.28
N GLY A 19 -33.21 -9.84 76.80
CA GLY A 19 -33.99 -9.01 77.72
C GLY A 19 -33.52 -9.13 79.19
N PRO A 20 -33.63 -8.09 80.03
CA PRO A 20 -33.18 -8.12 81.43
C PRO A 20 -33.81 -9.24 82.28
N ALA A 21 -34.98 -9.74 81.89
CA ALA A 21 -35.68 -10.83 82.56
C ALA A 21 -34.96 -12.20 82.42
N THR A 22 -34.24 -12.44 81.31
CA THR A 22 -33.50 -13.69 81.12
C THR A 22 -32.28 -13.76 82.04
N ARG A 23 -31.64 -12.62 82.30
CA ARG A 23 -30.46 -12.52 83.17
C ARG A 23 -30.84 -12.76 84.64
N ALA A 24 -32.00 -12.27 85.06
CA ALA A 24 -32.54 -12.52 86.40
C ALA A 24 -32.95 -13.98 86.63
N LEU A 25 -33.44 -14.69 85.62
CA LEU A 25 -33.79 -16.12 85.73
C LEU A 25 -32.56 -17.05 85.75
N VAL A 26 -31.48 -16.69 85.04
CA VAL A 26 -30.21 -17.45 85.06
C VAL A 26 -29.47 -17.30 86.38
N GLU A 27 -29.54 -16.13 87.04
CA GLU A 27 -28.94 -15.93 88.36
C GLU A 27 -29.74 -16.62 89.50
N GLN A 28 -31.04 -16.88 89.30
CA GLN A 28 -31.88 -17.48 90.35
C GLN A 28 -32.01 -19.02 90.25
N TYR A 29 -31.73 -19.65 89.09
CA TYR A 29 -31.83 -21.11 88.89
C TYR A 29 -30.74 -21.71 87.98
N GLY A 30 -29.49 -21.25 88.12
CA GLY A 30 -28.35 -21.72 87.33
C GLY A 30 -28.05 -23.22 87.50
N ASN A 31 -28.59 -24.06 86.60
CA ASN A 31 -28.14 -25.43 86.41
C ASN A 31 -27.21 -25.49 85.17
N PRO A 32 -25.89 -25.65 85.34
CA PRO A 32 -24.88 -25.63 84.26
C PRO A 32 -25.17 -26.60 83.11
N SER A 33 -25.88 -27.70 83.42
CA SER A 33 -26.27 -28.72 82.45
C SER A 33 -27.19 -28.21 81.33
N ILE A 34 -28.04 -27.21 81.60
CA ILE A 34 -29.02 -26.72 80.61
C ILE A 34 -28.36 -25.78 79.59
N LEU A 35 -27.36 -24.98 80.01
CA LEU A 35 -26.65 -24.06 79.13
C LEU A 35 -25.73 -24.83 78.17
N GLU A 36 -24.98 -25.80 78.67
CA GLU A 36 -24.13 -26.68 77.86
C GLU A 36 -24.97 -27.52 76.87
N TYR A 37 -26.15 -27.98 77.29
CA TYR A 37 -27.08 -28.69 76.42
C TYR A 37 -27.62 -27.79 75.29
N LYS A 38 -27.95 -26.52 75.59
CA LYS A 38 -28.39 -25.54 74.58
C LYS A 38 -27.30 -25.24 73.55
N GLU A 39 -26.05 -25.08 73.96
CA GLU A 39 -24.92 -24.85 73.04
C GLU A 39 -24.66 -26.07 72.14
N LYS A 40 -24.67 -27.29 72.70
CA LYS A 40 -24.56 -28.52 71.90
C LYS A 40 -25.69 -28.66 70.89
N LEU A 41 -26.92 -28.28 71.28
CA LEU A 41 -28.07 -28.28 70.38
C LEU A 41 -27.95 -27.24 69.27
N ALA A 42 -27.47 -26.04 69.58
CA ALA A 42 -27.25 -24.98 68.60
C ALA A 42 -26.19 -25.36 67.56
N THR A 43 -25.05 -25.92 68.00
CA THR A 43 -24.00 -26.43 67.10
C THR A 43 -24.54 -27.55 66.21
N ARG A 44 -25.34 -28.48 66.76
CA ARG A 44 -25.91 -29.57 65.98
C ARG A 44 -26.94 -29.09 64.95
N ILE A 45 -27.71 -28.07 65.27
CA ILE A 45 -28.64 -27.43 64.31
C ILE A 45 -27.84 -26.79 63.16
N LEU A 46 -26.77 -26.05 63.45
CA LEU A 46 -25.93 -25.42 62.42
C LEU A 46 -25.25 -26.45 61.49
N GLU A 47 -24.77 -27.57 62.04
CA GLU A 47 -24.22 -28.68 61.24
C GLU A 47 -25.28 -29.29 60.32
N LEU A 48 -26.49 -29.56 60.83
CA LEU A 48 -27.59 -30.12 60.05
C LEU A 48 -28.07 -29.15 58.96
N GLU A 49 -28.14 -27.85 59.26
CA GLU A 49 -28.47 -26.81 58.27
C GLU A 49 -27.40 -26.72 57.17
N HIS A 50 -26.12 -26.82 57.54
CA HIS A 50 -25.01 -26.86 56.58
C HIS A 50 -25.09 -28.10 55.67
N ASP A 51 -25.34 -29.28 56.24
CA ASP A 51 -25.51 -30.53 55.48
C ASP A 51 -26.72 -30.49 54.54
N ILE A 52 -27.85 -29.92 54.99
CA ILE A 52 -29.04 -29.72 54.15
C ILE A 52 -28.74 -28.75 53.00
N CYS A 53 -28.01 -27.66 53.27
CA CYS A 53 -27.59 -26.70 52.26
C CYS A 53 -26.69 -27.34 51.20
N ILE A 54 -25.69 -28.12 51.61
CA ILE A 54 -24.80 -28.85 50.69
C ILE A 54 -25.59 -29.85 49.84
N ARG A 55 -26.51 -30.61 50.44
CA ARG A 55 -27.35 -31.57 49.69
C ARG A 55 -28.25 -30.88 48.67
N LYS A 56 -28.92 -29.78 49.05
CA LYS A 56 -29.74 -28.98 48.13
C LYS A 56 -28.89 -28.37 47.01
N SER A 57 -27.69 -27.85 47.32
CA SER A 57 -26.77 -27.30 46.32
C SER A 57 -26.32 -28.38 45.32
N ARG A 58 -25.97 -29.57 45.80
CA ARG A 58 -25.63 -30.73 44.93
C ARG A 58 -26.80 -31.17 44.06
N GLN A 59 -28.01 -31.22 44.62
CA GLN A 59 -29.22 -31.58 43.87
C GLN A 59 -29.57 -30.53 42.81
N ASN A 60 -29.43 -29.24 43.14
CA ASN A 60 -29.61 -28.14 42.18
C ASN A 60 -28.56 -28.19 41.07
N ALA A 61 -27.29 -28.45 41.40
CA ALA A 61 -26.23 -28.60 40.40
C ALA A 61 -26.51 -29.80 39.46
N ALA A 62 -26.93 -30.94 39.99
CA ALA A 62 -27.33 -32.09 39.19
C ALA A 62 -28.51 -31.77 38.26
N ARG A 63 -29.53 -31.05 38.77
CA ARG A 63 -30.70 -30.66 37.97
C ARG A 63 -30.35 -29.63 36.88
N ILE A 64 -29.44 -28.70 37.16
CA ILE A 64 -28.91 -27.76 36.17
C ILE A 64 -28.24 -28.53 35.03
N LEU A 65 -27.37 -29.49 35.35
CA LEU A 65 -26.68 -30.31 34.33
C LEU A 65 -27.66 -31.12 33.46
N GLU A 66 -28.73 -31.65 34.06
CA GLU A 66 -29.79 -32.39 33.37
C GLU A 66 -30.59 -31.46 32.44
N LEU A 67 -31.05 -30.31 32.92
CA LEU A 67 -31.76 -29.34 32.10
C LEU A 67 -30.88 -28.79 30.97
N GLU A 68 -29.60 -28.55 31.21
CA GLU A 68 -28.63 -28.17 30.17
C GLU A 68 -28.43 -29.28 29.14
N HIS A 69 -28.51 -30.55 29.55
CA HIS A 69 -28.49 -31.67 28.62
C HIS A 69 -29.75 -31.69 27.74
N ASP A 70 -30.93 -31.55 28.33
CA ASP A 70 -32.21 -31.53 27.61
C ASP A 70 -32.30 -30.35 26.63
N ILE A 71 -31.90 -29.15 27.08
CA ILE A 71 -31.82 -27.96 26.22
C ILE A 71 -30.87 -28.21 25.03
N ARG A 72 -29.73 -28.88 25.24
CA ARG A 72 -28.80 -29.23 24.15
C ARG A 72 -29.42 -30.21 23.17
N ILE A 73 -30.19 -31.20 23.64
CA ILE A 73 -30.91 -32.14 22.76
C ILE A 73 -31.97 -31.40 21.95
N LEU A 74 -32.83 -30.61 22.58
CA LEU A 74 -33.89 -29.86 21.91
C LEU A 74 -33.34 -28.89 20.87
N LYS A 75 -32.27 -28.16 21.19
CA LYS A 75 -31.55 -27.31 20.23
C LYS A 75 -30.97 -28.11 19.07
N THR A 76 -30.50 -29.34 19.30
CA THR A 76 -29.99 -30.22 18.23
C THR A 76 -31.13 -30.63 17.29
N CYS A 77 -32.26 -31.07 17.83
CA CYS A 77 -33.45 -31.40 17.04
C CYS A 77 -33.98 -30.20 16.24
N GLN A 78 -34.06 -29.03 16.87
CA GLN A 78 -34.46 -27.78 16.20
C GLN A 78 -33.51 -27.43 15.05
N ASN A 79 -32.20 -27.59 15.25
CA ASN A 79 -31.23 -27.36 14.19
C ASN A 79 -31.30 -28.39 13.05
N SER A 80 -31.98 -29.53 13.19
CA SER A 80 -32.18 -30.50 12.10
C SER A 80 -33.39 -30.18 11.21
N THR A 81 -34.21 -29.17 11.55
CA THR A 81 -35.39 -28.79 10.77
C THR A 81 -35.11 -27.87 9.56
N PRO A 82 -34.16 -26.90 9.60
CA PRO A 82 -33.85 -26.08 8.44
C PRO A 82 -33.27 -26.91 7.30
N THR A 83 -33.69 -26.62 6.06
CA THR A 83 -33.23 -27.33 4.85
C THR A 83 -31.72 -27.27 4.66
N VAL A 84 -31.09 -26.15 5.04
CA VAL A 84 -29.63 -25.96 4.95
C VAL A 84 -28.85 -26.98 5.80
N ASN A 85 -29.41 -27.46 6.92
CA ASN A 85 -28.76 -28.43 7.81
C ASN A 85 -28.95 -29.89 7.34
N ARG A 86 -29.67 -30.10 6.23
CA ARG A 86 -29.79 -31.39 5.55
C ARG A 86 -28.86 -31.51 4.34
N LEU A 87 -28.12 -30.45 4.01
CA LEU A 87 -27.15 -30.48 2.93
C LEU A 87 -26.01 -31.46 3.25
N PRO A 88 -25.48 -32.17 2.25
CA PRO A 88 -24.29 -33.00 2.45
C PRO A 88 -23.10 -32.20 3.00
N PRO A 89 -22.25 -32.81 3.84
CA PRO A 89 -21.05 -32.16 4.38
C PRO A 89 -20.14 -31.54 3.32
N GLU A 90 -20.08 -32.12 2.11
CA GLU A 90 -19.28 -31.65 0.98
C GLU A 90 -19.84 -30.33 0.43
N VAL A 91 -21.16 -30.22 0.33
CA VAL A 91 -21.84 -29.00 -0.13
C VAL A 91 -21.68 -27.88 0.90
N LEU A 92 -21.87 -28.20 2.18
CA LEU A 92 -21.62 -27.26 3.28
C LEU A 92 -20.16 -26.80 3.30
N SER A 93 -19.21 -27.71 3.12
CA SER A 93 -17.78 -27.38 3.01
C SER A 93 -17.50 -26.43 1.85
N HIS A 94 -18.13 -26.65 0.69
CA HIS A 94 -17.98 -25.77 -0.46
C HIS A 94 -18.60 -24.39 -0.20
N ILE A 95 -19.75 -24.32 0.47
CA ILE A 95 -20.35 -23.05 0.91
C ILE A 95 -19.39 -22.31 1.86
N PHE A 96 -18.81 -22.99 2.85
CA PHE A 96 -17.86 -22.38 3.79
C PHE A 96 -16.61 -21.85 3.09
N LEU A 97 -16.09 -22.58 2.10
CA LEU A 97 -14.97 -22.14 1.29
C LEU A 97 -15.33 -20.90 0.47
N ASN A 98 -16.52 -20.83 -0.13
CA ASN A 98 -16.94 -19.64 -0.86
C ASN A 98 -17.12 -18.42 0.07
N LEU A 99 -17.70 -18.61 1.26
CA LEU A 99 -17.81 -17.55 2.29
C LEU A 99 -16.44 -16.96 2.65
N PHE A 100 -15.41 -17.81 2.73
CA PHE A 100 -14.03 -17.38 2.93
C PHE A 100 -13.57 -16.39 1.85
N TRP A 101 -13.79 -16.70 0.57
CA TRP A 101 -13.31 -15.90 -0.56
C TRP A 101 -14.14 -14.63 -0.82
N THR A 102 -15.48 -14.67 -0.65
CA THR A 102 -16.34 -13.50 -0.92
C THR A 102 -16.15 -12.35 0.05
N MET A 103 -15.68 -12.61 1.29
CA MET A 103 -15.54 -11.58 2.32
C MET A 103 -14.17 -10.87 2.29
N GLU A 104 -13.22 -11.32 1.45
CA GLU A 104 -11.94 -10.62 1.21
C GLU A 104 -12.11 -9.31 0.39
N CYS A 105 -13.26 -9.08 -0.25
CA CYS A 105 -13.43 -8.02 -1.27
C CYS A 105 -14.09 -6.70 -0.82
N GLU A 106 -14.32 -6.45 0.48
CA GLU A 106 -14.91 -5.17 0.92
C GLU A 106 -14.09 -4.54 2.06
N TYR A 107 -14.00 -3.22 2.06
CA TYR A 107 -13.21 -2.37 2.94
C TYR A 107 -13.35 -2.64 4.46
N GLU A 108 -12.38 -2.07 5.20
CA GLU A 108 -12.28 -1.86 6.66
C GLU A 108 -11.53 -2.86 7.56
N GLU A 109 -10.85 -2.27 8.56
CA GLU A 109 -9.81 -2.79 9.44
C GLU A 109 -10.28 -3.86 10.44
N ASP A 110 -11.55 -4.24 10.44
CA ASP A 110 -12.18 -5.10 11.45
C ASP A 110 -12.55 -6.53 10.97
N LYS A 111 -12.12 -6.94 9.77
CA LYS A 111 -12.40 -8.29 9.25
C LYS A 111 -11.52 -9.38 9.90
N LYS A 112 -11.74 -9.62 11.19
CA LYS A 112 -11.19 -10.76 11.92
C LYS A 112 -11.95 -12.03 11.55
N VAL A 113 -11.33 -12.86 10.72
CA VAL A 113 -11.56 -14.30 10.58
C VAL A 113 -13.04 -14.73 10.45
N CYS A 114 -13.79 -14.10 9.54
CA CYS A 114 -15.23 -14.29 9.41
C CYS A 114 -15.65 -15.75 9.11
N TRP A 115 -14.81 -16.54 8.46
CA TRP A 115 -15.11 -17.96 8.21
C TRP A 115 -15.16 -18.79 9.50
N ILE A 116 -14.49 -18.38 10.60
CA ILE A 116 -14.58 -19.08 11.89
C ILE A 116 -16.02 -19.06 12.43
N PHE A 117 -16.83 -18.05 12.07
CA PHE A 117 -18.25 -18.03 12.43
C PHE A 117 -19.01 -19.27 11.94
N SER A 118 -18.59 -19.91 10.85
CA SER A 118 -19.15 -21.21 10.42
C SER A 118 -19.03 -22.29 11.50
N THR A 119 -18.01 -22.23 12.36
CA THR A 119 -17.80 -23.14 13.50
C THR A 119 -18.65 -22.82 14.73
N HIS A 120 -19.37 -21.69 14.72
CA HIS A 120 -20.18 -21.20 15.84
C HIS A 120 -21.69 -21.26 15.59
N VAL A 121 -22.14 -21.57 14.36
CA VAL A 121 -23.57 -21.62 14.00
C VAL A 121 -24.31 -22.75 14.74
N CYS A 122 -23.90 -24.00 14.53
CA CYS A 122 -24.50 -25.16 15.19
C CYS A 122 -23.48 -26.31 15.29
N ARG A 123 -23.82 -27.37 16.05
CA ARG A 123 -22.93 -28.53 16.24
C ARG A 123 -22.60 -29.24 14.92
N HIS A 124 -23.55 -29.34 14.00
CA HIS A 124 -23.35 -29.99 12.70
C HIS A 124 -22.37 -29.19 11.84
N TRP A 125 -22.60 -27.88 11.68
CA TRP A 125 -21.70 -27.00 10.92
C TRP A 125 -20.30 -26.98 11.51
N ARG A 126 -20.20 -26.93 12.84
CA ARG A 126 -18.93 -27.06 13.54
C ARG A 126 -18.22 -28.36 13.17
N ALA A 127 -18.90 -29.50 13.21
CA ALA A 127 -18.30 -30.78 12.85
C ALA A 127 -17.82 -30.80 11.39
N VAL A 128 -18.62 -30.28 10.45
CA VAL A 128 -18.26 -30.20 9.02
C VAL A 128 -17.08 -29.25 8.81
N ALA A 129 -17.12 -28.04 9.35
CA ALA A 129 -16.07 -27.02 9.20
C ALA A 129 -14.74 -27.47 9.86
N LEU A 130 -14.79 -28.09 11.03
CA LEU A 130 -13.60 -28.66 11.67
C LEU A 130 -13.03 -29.87 10.90
N GLY A 131 -13.88 -30.64 10.22
CA GLY A 131 -13.47 -31.79 9.41
C GLY A 131 -12.95 -31.41 8.01
N CYS A 132 -13.34 -30.25 7.50
CA CYS A 132 -12.93 -29.74 6.20
C CYS A 132 -11.54 -29.10 6.26
N ALA A 133 -10.49 -29.90 6.03
CA ALA A 133 -9.09 -29.45 6.12
C ALA A 133 -8.77 -28.24 5.22
N ALA A 134 -9.45 -28.09 4.07
CA ALA A 134 -9.23 -26.98 3.14
C ALA A 134 -9.58 -25.60 3.72
N LEU A 135 -10.45 -25.53 4.75
CA LEU A 135 -10.73 -24.25 5.45
C LEU A 135 -9.55 -23.80 6.32
N TRP A 136 -8.63 -24.70 6.64
CA TRP A 136 -7.52 -24.50 7.57
C TRP A 136 -6.19 -24.32 6.82
N THR A 137 -6.20 -24.07 5.50
CA THR A 137 -4.97 -23.95 4.69
C THR A 137 -4.58 -22.51 4.36
N ASN A 138 -5.49 -21.55 4.46
CA ASN A 138 -5.21 -20.14 4.19
C ASN A 138 -5.29 -19.32 5.48
N PHE A 139 -4.21 -18.61 5.79
CA PHE A 139 -4.04 -17.89 7.04
C PHE A 139 -3.80 -16.41 6.73
N MET A 140 -4.76 -15.55 7.08
CA MET A 140 -4.51 -14.12 7.21
C MET A 140 -4.31 -13.81 8.68
N PHE A 141 -3.09 -13.44 9.06
CA PHE A 141 -2.68 -13.29 10.44
C PHE A 141 -2.73 -11.84 10.90
N ASP A 142 -3.55 -11.60 11.92
CA ASP A 142 -3.46 -10.46 12.83
C ASP A 142 -3.42 -10.90 14.33
N MET A 143 -3.38 -12.20 14.68
CA MET A 143 -3.60 -12.65 16.07
C MET A 143 -2.84 -13.94 16.48
N HIS A 144 -2.33 -13.93 17.73
CA HIS A 144 -1.78 -14.95 18.67
C HIS A 144 -1.38 -16.37 18.20
N GLY A 145 -0.22 -16.85 18.69
CA GLY A 145 0.36 -18.17 18.42
C GLY A 145 -0.51 -19.40 18.77
N GLU A 146 -1.51 -19.27 19.65
CA GLU A 146 -2.46 -20.36 19.93
C GLU A 146 -3.30 -20.76 18.70
N LEU A 147 -3.60 -19.80 17.82
CA LEU A 147 -4.33 -20.07 16.59
C LEU A 147 -3.49 -20.92 15.64
N ILE A 148 -2.18 -20.65 15.54
CA ILE A 148 -1.25 -21.45 14.72
C ILE A 148 -1.27 -22.91 15.16
N ARG A 149 -1.16 -23.14 16.48
CA ARG A 149 -1.22 -24.48 17.08
C ARG A 149 -2.55 -25.19 16.86
N THR A 150 -3.62 -24.44 16.58
CA THR A 150 -4.95 -24.99 16.27
C THR A 150 -5.10 -25.30 14.79
N VAL A 151 -4.61 -24.42 13.91
CA VAL A 151 -4.86 -24.50 12.47
C VAL A 151 -3.91 -25.51 11.81
N LEU A 152 -2.64 -25.58 12.22
CA LEU A 152 -1.66 -26.51 11.64
C LEU A 152 -2.15 -27.97 11.69
N PRO A 153 -2.59 -28.55 12.83
CA PRO A 153 -3.12 -29.91 12.86
C PRO A 153 -4.37 -30.12 12.01
N ARG A 154 -5.23 -29.09 11.87
CA ARG A 154 -6.50 -29.18 11.12
C ARG A 154 -6.32 -29.10 9.61
N SER A 155 -5.25 -28.45 9.15
CA SER A 155 -4.86 -28.36 7.74
C SER A 155 -4.42 -29.71 7.14
N LYS A 156 -4.17 -30.72 7.99
CA LYS A 156 -3.68 -32.06 7.62
C LYS A 156 -2.38 -32.00 6.81
N ASN A 157 -2.37 -32.44 5.55
CA ASN A 157 -1.20 -32.41 4.63
C ASN A 157 -1.44 -31.53 3.39
N LEU A 158 -2.49 -30.70 3.39
CA LEU A 158 -2.81 -29.84 2.25
C LEU A 158 -1.83 -28.66 2.10
N PRO A 159 -1.65 -28.10 0.89
CA PRO A 159 -0.79 -26.93 0.69
C PRO A 159 -1.26 -25.71 1.51
N LEU A 160 -0.32 -25.00 2.14
CA LEU A 160 -0.57 -23.88 3.05
C LEU A 160 -0.26 -22.53 2.40
N SER A 161 -1.11 -21.53 2.64
CA SER A 161 -0.95 -20.16 2.18
C SER A 161 -1.00 -19.20 3.36
N VAL A 162 0.10 -18.53 3.65
CA VAL A 162 0.33 -17.74 4.86
C VAL A 162 0.51 -16.28 4.48
N ALA A 163 -0.33 -15.40 5.01
CA ALA A 163 -0.25 -13.96 4.86
C ALA A 163 -0.28 -13.28 6.24
N LEU A 164 0.83 -12.67 6.62
CA LEU A 164 1.03 -11.91 7.86
C LEU A 164 1.01 -10.42 7.57
N LYS A 165 0.08 -9.71 8.20
CA LYS A 165 0.00 -8.25 8.21
C LYS A 165 0.31 -7.77 9.63
N CYS A 166 1.60 -7.68 10.01
CA CYS A 166 1.99 -7.57 11.42
C CYS A 166 1.74 -6.17 12.03
N GLY A 167 0.75 -6.02 12.91
CA GLY A 167 0.51 -4.79 13.69
C GLY A 167 0.76 -4.88 15.21
N GLY A 168 1.38 -5.96 15.72
CA GLY A 168 1.55 -6.20 17.17
C GLY A 168 2.69 -7.17 17.55
N LEU A 169 2.71 -7.62 18.82
CA LEU A 169 3.66 -8.59 19.41
C LEU A 169 3.61 -9.94 18.67
N LEU A 170 4.36 -10.06 17.57
CA LEU A 170 4.44 -11.27 16.77
C LEU A 170 5.11 -12.40 17.55
N ASP A 171 4.44 -13.56 17.63
CA ASP A 171 5.02 -14.79 18.17
C ASP A 171 5.93 -15.42 17.10
N ILE A 172 7.22 -15.11 17.18
CA ILE A 172 8.24 -15.62 16.25
C ILE A 172 8.40 -17.13 16.32
N ASP A 173 8.18 -17.74 17.49
CA ASP A 173 8.25 -19.18 17.63
C ASP A 173 7.12 -19.84 16.86
N ALA A 174 5.90 -19.32 16.99
CA ALA A 174 4.76 -19.81 16.23
C ALA A 174 4.93 -19.56 14.72
N LEU A 175 5.49 -18.42 14.31
CA LEU A 175 5.85 -18.19 12.90
C LEU A 175 6.86 -19.24 12.41
N GLY A 176 7.89 -19.50 13.20
CA GLY A 176 8.87 -20.53 12.93
C GLY A 176 8.26 -21.94 12.84
N GLU A 177 7.27 -22.26 13.68
CA GLU A 177 6.51 -23.52 13.59
C GLU A 177 5.78 -23.64 12.23
N VAL A 178 5.17 -22.56 11.73
CA VAL A 178 4.54 -22.55 10.40
C VAL A 178 5.57 -22.67 9.27
N LEU A 179 6.64 -21.89 9.34
CA LEU A 179 7.69 -21.88 8.30
C LEU A 179 8.44 -23.21 8.21
N SER A 180 8.48 -23.99 9.30
CA SER A 180 9.02 -25.36 9.31
C SER A 180 8.25 -26.33 8.41
N GLN A 181 7.01 -26.01 8.01
CA GLN A 181 6.19 -26.82 7.11
C GLN A 181 6.58 -26.64 5.64
N THR A 182 7.87 -26.49 5.36
CA THR A 182 8.42 -25.99 4.08
C THR A 182 7.99 -26.80 2.86
N THR A 183 7.80 -28.11 3.00
CA THR A 183 7.40 -29.02 1.92
C THR A 183 6.00 -28.77 1.37
N ARG A 184 5.16 -28.07 2.14
CA ARG A 184 3.75 -27.82 1.81
C ARG A 184 3.38 -26.34 1.82
N LEU A 185 4.32 -25.42 2.03
CA LEU A 185 4.07 -23.99 1.85
C LEU A 185 3.90 -23.69 0.36
N ARG A 186 2.87 -22.90 0.02
CA ARG A 186 2.55 -22.48 -1.35
C ARG A 186 2.68 -20.98 -1.55
N HIS A 187 2.14 -20.20 -0.61
CA HIS A 187 2.26 -18.74 -0.60
C HIS A 187 2.69 -18.31 0.79
N VAL A 188 3.73 -17.48 0.89
CA VAL A 188 4.18 -16.89 2.15
C VAL A 188 4.34 -15.40 1.91
N VAL A 189 3.55 -14.59 2.58
CA VAL A 189 3.59 -13.13 2.54
C VAL A 189 3.71 -12.63 3.96
N LEU A 190 4.83 -12.03 4.30
CA LEU A 190 5.14 -11.46 5.60
C LEU A 190 5.35 -9.97 5.41
N SER A 191 4.38 -9.16 5.82
CA SER A 191 4.42 -7.70 5.68
C SER A 191 3.98 -7.06 6.99
N PRO A 192 4.74 -6.14 7.58
CA PRO A 192 4.28 -5.39 8.73
C PRO A 192 3.14 -4.45 8.33
N ARG A 193 2.09 -4.34 9.16
CA ARG A 193 1.13 -3.23 9.08
C ARG A 193 1.88 -1.95 9.48
N ILE A 194 2.13 -1.09 8.52
CA ILE A 194 2.45 0.31 8.77
C ILE A 194 1.12 1.05 8.83
N GLY A 195 0.51 1.11 10.02
CA GLY A 195 -0.52 2.10 10.26
C GLY A 195 0.12 3.49 10.30
N PRO A 196 -0.50 4.55 9.74
CA PRO A 196 0.00 5.93 9.85
C PRO A 196 0.04 6.44 11.30
N ASN A 197 -0.59 5.70 12.23
CA ASN A 197 -0.38 5.82 13.66
C ASN A 197 -0.07 4.41 14.20
N PRO A 198 1.03 4.18 14.96
CA PRO A 198 1.09 3.00 15.81
C PRO A 198 -0.20 3.00 16.64
N PRO A 199 -0.90 1.86 16.80
CA PRO A 199 -2.11 1.84 17.61
C PRO A 199 -1.76 2.47 18.93
N GLN A 200 -2.37 3.61 19.23
CA GLN A 200 -2.44 4.12 20.58
C GLN A 200 -3.30 3.09 21.31
N LEU A 201 -2.68 1.96 21.66
CA LEU A 201 -3.23 0.98 22.58
C LEU A 201 -3.61 1.81 23.79
N GLY A 202 -4.92 2.03 23.90
CA GLY A 202 -5.50 2.84 24.95
C GLY A 202 -4.86 2.41 26.26
N ARG A 203 -4.40 3.39 27.04
CA ARG A 203 -3.78 3.27 28.36
C ARG A 203 -4.63 2.41 29.33
N ARG A 204 -4.69 1.11 29.12
CA ARG A 204 -5.34 0.16 30.02
C ARG A 204 -4.57 -1.16 29.97
N ARG A 205 -3.69 -1.30 30.98
CA ARG A 205 -3.25 -2.55 31.64
C ARG A 205 -2.87 -3.65 30.64
N PHE A 206 -1.61 -3.87 30.27
CA PHE A 206 -0.55 -4.43 31.11
C PHE A 206 0.82 -4.06 30.52
N TYR A 207 1.46 -3.01 31.01
CA TYR A 207 2.91 -2.91 31.02
C TYR A 207 3.28 -2.31 32.37
N SER A 208 3.64 -3.17 33.32
CA SER A 208 4.60 -2.76 34.35
C SER A 208 5.83 -2.27 33.60
N ASP A 209 6.33 -1.08 33.95
CA ASP A 209 7.57 -0.53 33.40
C ASP A 209 8.60 -1.64 33.21
N PRO A 210 9.17 -1.82 31.99
CA PRO A 210 10.24 -2.78 31.81
C PRO A 210 11.37 -2.36 32.74
N LYS A 211 11.77 -3.27 33.63
CA LYS A 211 13.00 -3.12 34.40
C LYS A 211 14.13 -2.79 33.40
N PRO A 212 15.00 -1.81 33.69
CA PRO A 212 16.04 -1.33 32.76
C PRO A 212 17.10 -2.39 32.36
N ASP A 213 17.00 -3.63 32.86
CA ASP A 213 17.88 -4.76 32.52
C ASP A 213 17.35 -5.67 31.40
N GLN A 214 16.12 -5.49 30.90
CA GLN A 214 15.62 -6.26 29.76
C GLN A 214 15.64 -5.41 28.49
N ARG A 215 16.74 -5.50 27.74
CA ARG A 215 16.76 -5.12 26.32
C ARG A 215 15.65 -5.93 25.64
N TYR A 216 14.57 -5.27 25.25
CA TYR A 216 13.59 -5.87 24.36
C TYR A 216 14.27 -6.02 23.01
N GLU A 217 14.92 -7.17 22.80
CA GLU A 217 15.43 -7.51 21.48
C GLU A 217 14.22 -7.75 20.58
N PRO A 218 14.09 -6.95 19.52
CA PRO A 218 12.97 -7.08 18.63
C PRO A 218 12.91 -8.49 18.00
N PRO A 219 11.70 -9.01 17.72
CA PRO A 219 11.53 -10.33 17.13
C PRO A 219 12.28 -10.46 15.80
N SER A 220 13.21 -11.43 15.71
CA SER A 220 14.03 -11.60 14.50
C SER A 220 13.33 -12.43 13.41
N PHE A 221 13.08 -11.81 12.25
CA PHE A 221 12.59 -12.53 11.07
C PHE A 221 13.62 -13.52 10.52
N THR A 222 14.93 -13.21 10.64
CA THR A 222 16.00 -14.12 10.27
C THR A 222 15.87 -15.45 10.99
N ALA A 223 15.58 -15.42 12.30
CA ALA A 223 15.41 -16.64 13.11
C ALA A 223 14.21 -17.48 12.66
N ALA A 224 13.09 -16.84 12.31
CA ALA A 224 11.91 -17.53 11.81
C ALA A 224 12.15 -18.16 10.43
N LEU A 225 12.76 -17.41 9.51
CA LEU A 225 13.14 -17.88 8.17
C LEU A 225 14.16 -19.02 8.24
N GLY A 226 15.06 -18.99 9.24
CA GLY A 226 16.03 -20.06 9.48
C GLY A 226 15.40 -21.41 9.87
N ARG A 227 14.11 -21.44 10.23
CA ARG A 227 13.37 -22.70 10.47
C ARG A 227 12.84 -23.34 9.19
N MET A 228 12.92 -22.66 8.06
CA MET A 228 12.58 -23.27 6.78
C MET A 228 13.61 -24.35 6.43
N GLY A 229 13.12 -25.51 5.98
CA GLY A 229 13.98 -26.54 5.39
C GLY A 229 14.62 -26.05 4.09
N PRO A 230 15.65 -26.74 3.59
CA PRO A 230 16.42 -26.31 2.42
C PRO A 230 15.65 -26.48 1.09
N LEU A 231 14.58 -27.29 1.06
CA LEU A 231 13.78 -27.58 -0.14
C LEU A 231 12.31 -27.13 0.04
N ALA A 232 11.82 -26.29 -0.86
CA ALA A 232 10.43 -25.80 -0.89
C ALA A 232 9.74 -26.11 -2.24
N PRO A 233 9.25 -27.35 -2.43
CA PRO A 233 8.79 -27.85 -3.74
C PRO A 233 7.49 -27.22 -4.23
N LEU A 234 6.60 -26.80 -3.32
CA LEU A 234 5.29 -26.23 -3.67
C LEU A 234 5.23 -24.69 -3.57
N LEU A 235 6.31 -24.05 -3.12
CA LEU A 235 6.33 -22.62 -2.83
C LEU A 235 6.32 -21.84 -4.14
N THR A 236 5.27 -21.03 -4.35
CA THR A 236 5.07 -20.23 -5.57
C THR A 236 5.28 -18.73 -5.34
N THR A 237 5.01 -18.25 -4.11
CA THR A 237 5.20 -16.86 -3.71
C THR A 237 5.90 -16.81 -2.37
N LEU A 238 6.97 -16.03 -2.28
CA LEU A 238 7.65 -15.67 -1.05
C LEU A 238 7.87 -14.17 -1.03
N SER A 239 7.15 -13.48 -0.16
CA SER A 239 7.25 -12.03 0.03
C SER A 239 7.55 -11.76 1.48
N VAL A 240 8.67 -11.12 1.78
CA VAL A 240 9.04 -10.71 3.12
C VAL A 240 9.45 -9.24 3.07
N SER A 241 8.69 -8.40 3.74
CA SER A 241 8.98 -6.99 3.94
C SER A 241 9.35 -6.75 5.40
N TYR A 242 10.29 -5.85 5.61
CA TYR A 242 10.82 -5.51 6.92
C TYR A 242 10.51 -4.04 7.28
N THR A 243 10.38 -3.72 8.57
CA THR A 243 10.22 -2.33 9.06
C THR A 243 11.25 -2.00 10.13
N TYR A 244 11.76 -0.75 10.14
CA TYR A 244 12.88 -0.21 10.93
C TYR A 244 12.86 -0.44 12.47
N LEU A 245 11.84 -1.07 13.04
CA LEU A 245 11.71 -1.29 14.48
C LEU A 245 12.65 -2.37 15.03
N THR A 246 13.29 -3.17 14.17
CA THR A 246 13.89 -4.44 14.60
C THR A 246 15.41 -4.63 14.30
N GLY A 247 16.14 -3.59 13.86
CA GLY A 247 17.54 -3.69 13.39
C GLY A 247 17.74 -4.44 12.03
N PRO A 248 18.86 -4.28 11.31
CA PRO A 248 19.02 -4.85 9.96
C PRO A 248 19.04 -6.39 9.97
N GLU A 249 18.00 -7.02 9.41
CA GLU A 249 17.88 -8.48 9.30
C GLU A 249 18.67 -9.03 8.12
N LYS A 250 19.13 -10.27 8.21
CA LYS A 250 19.86 -10.96 7.14
C LYS A 250 19.06 -12.16 6.66
N LEU A 251 19.35 -12.65 5.47
CA LEU A 251 18.88 -13.98 5.10
C LEU A 251 19.65 -15.05 5.90
N PRO A 252 18.97 -16.11 6.37
CA PRO A 252 19.65 -17.22 7.06
C PRO A 252 20.62 -17.93 6.13
N GLU A 253 21.66 -18.54 6.71
CA GLU A 253 22.59 -19.38 5.94
C GLU A 253 21.86 -20.60 5.38
N ASN A 254 22.13 -20.96 4.12
CA ASN A 254 21.44 -22.03 3.38
C ASN A 254 19.94 -21.81 3.13
N PHE A 255 19.49 -20.55 3.11
CA PHE A 255 18.11 -20.20 2.75
C PHE A 255 17.68 -20.87 1.43
N LEU A 256 16.82 -21.88 1.52
CA LEU A 256 16.29 -22.64 0.38
C LEU A 256 17.38 -23.17 -0.57
N SER A 257 18.53 -23.60 -0.03
CA SER A 257 19.71 -24.01 -0.80
C SER A 257 19.52 -25.26 -1.67
N GLU A 258 18.61 -26.16 -1.30
CA GLU A 258 18.26 -27.35 -2.11
C GLU A 258 17.19 -27.04 -3.18
N GLY A 259 16.56 -25.86 -3.11
CA GLY A 259 15.78 -25.29 -4.20
C GLY A 259 14.30 -25.02 -3.90
N ALA A 260 13.72 -24.14 -4.69
CA ALA A 260 12.29 -23.82 -4.70
C ALA A 260 11.77 -23.83 -6.14
N PRO A 261 11.59 -25.03 -6.75
CA PRO A 261 11.36 -25.16 -8.18
C PRO A 261 10.04 -24.52 -8.65
N ALA A 262 9.03 -24.43 -7.80
CA ALA A 262 7.75 -23.82 -8.16
C ALA A 262 7.71 -22.29 -7.97
N LEU A 263 8.79 -21.67 -7.49
CA LEU A 263 8.78 -20.27 -7.06
C LEU A 263 8.71 -19.33 -8.26
N LYS A 264 7.68 -18.48 -8.29
CA LYS A 264 7.43 -17.51 -9.36
C LYS A 264 7.64 -16.08 -8.89
N HIS A 265 7.41 -15.80 -7.61
CA HIS A 265 7.46 -14.44 -7.07
C HIS A 265 8.32 -14.43 -5.80
N LEU A 266 9.42 -13.69 -5.86
CA LEU A 266 10.30 -13.43 -4.72
C LEU A 266 10.31 -11.92 -4.43
N LYS A 267 9.91 -11.54 -3.22
CA LYS A 267 10.04 -10.18 -2.69
C LYS A 267 10.80 -10.23 -1.36
N LEU A 268 11.93 -9.53 -1.30
CA LEU A 268 12.74 -9.30 -0.11
C LEU A 268 12.99 -7.81 0.02
N ASP A 269 12.35 -7.19 0.98
CA ASP A 269 12.24 -5.73 1.06
C ASP A 269 12.77 -5.25 2.42
N LYS A 270 13.77 -4.38 2.37
CA LYS A 270 14.55 -3.84 3.49
C LYS A 270 15.33 -4.88 4.29
N PHE A 271 15.99 -5.81 3.59
CA PHE A 271 16.92 -6.78 4.17
C PHE A 271 18.38 -6.34 3.98
N ASN A 272 19.29 -6.78 4.83
CA ASN A 272 20.71 -6.73 4.53
C ASN A 272 21.06 -7.91 3.60
N LEU A 273 20.97 -7.65 2.29
CA LEU A 273 21.07 -8.67 1.24
C LEU A 273 22.50 -8.82 0.73
N HIS A 274 22.96 -10.06 0.60
CA HIS A 274 24.21 -10.37 -0.10
C HIS A 274 23.87 -11.13 -1.38
N TRP A 275 24.17 -10.56 -2.56
CA TRP A 275 23.71 -11.09 -3.86
C TRP A 275 24.01 -12.57 -4.05
N SER A 276 25.22 -13.02 -3.70
CA SER A 276 25.63 -14.44 -3.86
C SER A 276 24.94 -15.42 -2.90
N ARG A 277 24.26 -14.93 -1.86
CA ARG A 277 23.50 -15.77 -0.90
C ARG A 277 22.04 -15.96 -1.33
N ILE A 278 21.58 -15.20 -2.32
CA ILE A 278 20.21 -15.31 -2.83
C ILE A 278 20.18 -16.41 -3.88
N PRO A 279 19.41 -17.50 -3.69
CA PRO A 279 19.21 -18.47 -4.75
C PRO A 279 18.29 -17.89 -5.81
N PHE A 280 18.79 -17.75 -7.04
CA PHE A 280 18.01 -17.26 -8.17
C PHE A 280 17.43 -18.42 -8.97
N TRP A 281 16.13 -18.68 -8.78
CA TRP A 281 15.44 -19.78 -9.46
C TRP A 281 14.97 -19.38 -10.86
N SER A 282 15.23 -20.22 -11.86
CA SER A 282 14.89 -19.96 -13.27
C SER A 282 13.38 -19.84 -13.56
N THR A 283 12.55 -20.23 -12.60
CA THR A 283 11.08 -20.17 -12.66
C THR A 283 10.50 -18.82 -12.20
N LEU A 284 11.35 -17.92 -11.71
CA LEU A 284 10.94 -16.59 -11.26
C LEU A 284 10.39 -15.74 -12.43
N LYS A 285 9.22 -15.16 -12.17
CA LYS A 285 8.55 -14.14 -12.99
C LYS A 285 8.65 -12.75 -12.37
N THR A 286 8.72 -12.68 -11.05
CA THR A 286 8.84 -11.42 -10.31
C THR A 286 9.97 -11.51 -9.31
N LEU A 287 10.91 -10.58 -9.40
CA LEU A 287 12.01 -10.42 -8.47
C LEU A 287 11.99 -9.01 -7.92
N HIS A 288 11.82 -8.87 -6.60
CA HIS A 288 11.88 -7.60 -5.90
C HIS A 288 12.89 -7.70 -4.77
N LEU A 289 13.97 -6.94 -4.85
CA LEU A 289 15.05 -6.90 -3.87
C LEU A 289 15.28 -5.44 -3.48
N VAL A 290 15.02 -5.09 -2.22
CA VAL A 290 15.38 -3.78 -1.66
C VAL A 290 16.28 -4.03 -0.46
N SER A 291 17.52 -3.58 -0.55
CA SER A 291 18.52 -3.76 0.51
C SER A 291 18.53 -2.55 1.46
N ILE A 292 19.19 -2.71 2.61
CA ILE A 292 19.52 -1.63 3.56
C ILE A 292 20.97 -1.78 4.07
N GLY A 293 21.81 -2.50 3.34
CA GLY A 293 23.17 -2.85 3.75
C GLY A 293 24.19 -2.63 2.64
N ASP A 294 25.46 -2.55 3.01
CA ASP A 294 26.55 -2.11 2.13
C ASP A 294 27.12 -3.20 1.20
N TYR A 295 26.30 -4.17 0.78
CA TYR A 295 26.74 -5.27 -0.08
C TYR A 295 26.18 -5.13 -1.49
N TYR A 296 27.09 -4.86 -2.43
CA TYR A 296 26.74 -4.61 -3.83
C TYR A 296 27.35 -5.70 -4.73
N PRO A 297 26.57 -6.23 -5.69
CA PRO A 297 27.09 -7.21 -6.66
C PRO A 297 28.02 -6.55 -7.68
N GLN A 298 28.87 -7.36 -8.31
CA GLN A 298 29.57 -6.94 -9.52
C GLN A 298 28.68 -7.13 -10.75
N PHE A 299 28.88 -6.30 -11.79
CA PHE A 299 28.15 -6.40 -13.06
C PHE A 299 28.14 -7.81 -13.67
N PRO A 300 29.29 -8.49 -13.87
CA PRO A 300 29.28 -9.83 -14.48
C PRO A 300 28.40 -10.82 -13.71
N ALA A 301 28.51 -10.86 -12.39
CA ALA A 301 27.72 -11.77 -11.54
C ALA A 301 26.21 -11.47 -11.63
N MET A 302 25.84 -10.18 -11.65
CA MET A 302 24.45 -9.75 -11.81
C MET A 302 23.90 -10.11 -13.20
N LEU A 303 24.66 -9.89 -14.28
CA LEU A 303 24.21 -10.22 -15.63
C LEU A 303 24.12 -11.74 -15.86
N GLU A 304 25.03 -12.53 -15.30
CA GLU A 304 24.89 -14.00 -15.29
C GLU A 304 23.63 -14.44 -14.54
N THR A 305 23.29 -13.76 -13.44
CA THR A 305 22.03 -14.00 -12.72
C THR A 305 20.83 -13.79 -13.64
N PHE A 306 20.76 -12.66 -14.37
CA PHE A 306 19.65 -12.39 -15.28
C PHE A 306 19.56 -13.38 -16.44
N ARG A 307 20.70 -13.88 -16.96
CA ARG A 307 20.71 -14.97 -17.96
C ARG A 307 20.07 -16.25 -17.44
N GLY A 308 20.16 -16.50 -16.13
CA GLY A 308 19.51 -17.62 -15.46
C GLY A 308 18.00 -17.45 -15.23
N LEU A 309 17.42 -16.28 -15.52
CA LEU A 309 16.01 -15.93 -15.24
C LEU A 309 15.20 -15.67 -16.54
N PRO A 310 15.00 -16.68 -17.39
CA PRO A 310 14.38 -16.49 -18.71
C PRO A 310 12.89 -16.14 -18.64
N LEU A 311 12.20 -16.43 -17.54
CA LEU A 311 10.76 -16.16 -17.39
C LEU A 311 10.46 -14.84 -16.68
N LEU A 312 11.48 -14.01 -16.42
CA LEU A 312 11.33 -12.78 -15.65
C LEU A 312 10.45 -11.76 -16.40
N GLU A 313 9.36 -11.34 -15.76
CA GLU A 313 8.41 -10.34 -16.28
C GLU A 313 8.55 -9.00 -15.54
N ARG A 314 8.94 -9.03 -14.25
CA ARG A 314 9.05 -7.84 -13.39
C ARG A 314 10.31 -7.89 -12.52
N LEU A 315 11.08 -6.80 -12.53
CA LEU A 315 12.27 -6.61 -11.72
C LEU A 315 12.16 -5.34 -10.90
N THR A 316 12.41 -5.43 -9.60
CA THR A 316 12.60 -4.27 -8.72
C THR A 316 13.90 -4.42 -7.96
N LEU A 317 14.78 -3.41 -8.06
CA LEU A 317 16.04 -3.35 -7.34
C LEU A 317 16.11 -2.02 -6.58
N GLY A 318 16.30 -2.07 -5.27
CA GLY A 318 16.48 -0.90 -4.41
C GLY A 318 17.73 -1.00 -3.55
N ASP A 319 18.56 0.03 -3.55
CA ASP A 319 19.79 0.17 -2.75
C ASP A 319 20.72 -1.06 -2.85
N ILE A 320 20.81 -1.64 -4.05
CA ILE A 320 21.51 -2.91 -4.30
C ILE A 320 22.18 -2.94 -5.69
N LEU A 321 22.28 -1.79 -6.37
CA LEU A 321 22.91 -1.72 -7.69
C LEU A 321 24.45 -1.82 -7.60
N PRO A 322 25.14 -2.29 -8.65
CA PRO A 322 26.60 -2.41 -8.64
C PRO A 322 27.28 -1.04 -8.54
N GLN A 323 28.17 -0.87 -7.56
CA GLN A 323 28.97 0.36 -7.42
C GLN A 323 30.20 0.41 -8.33
N CYS A 324 30.62 -0.72 -8.91
CA CYS A 324 31.68 -0.74 -9.92
C CYS A 324 31.15 -0.25 -11.26
N ARG A 325 31.94 0.43 -12.08
CA ARG A 325 31.43 0.96 -13.36
C ARG A 325 31.31 -0.15 -14.40
N PHE A 326 30.23 -0.14 -15.18
CA PHE A 326 30.08 -1.07 -16.32
C PHE A 326 31.26 -0.96 -17.30
N SER A 327 31.78 0.26 -17.49
CA SER A 327 32.95 0.54 -18.34
C SER A 327 34.27 -0.09 -17.86
N GLU A 328 34.36 -0.51 -16.60
CA GLU A 328 35.54 -1.21 -16.06
C GLU A 328 35.66 -2.65 -16.56
N PHE A 329 34.62 -3.18 -17.23
CA PHE A 329 34.58 -4.54 -17.76
C PHE A 329 34.62 -4.53 -19.30
N PRO A 330 35.77 -4.23 -19.92
CA PRO A 330 35.90 -4.21 -21.38
C PRO A 330 35.59 -5.59 -21.97
N GLY A 331 34.61 -5.64 -22.88
CA GLY A 331 34.13 -6.88 -23.51
C GLY A 331 32.81 -7.42 -22.95
N LEU A 332 32.34 -6.92 -21.80
CA LEU A 332 31.01 -7.24 -21.29
C LEU A 332 29.95 -6.56 -22.18
N LYS A 333 29.06 -7.35 -22.78
CA LYS A 333 27.95 -6.82 -23.57
C LYS A 333 26.73 -6.54 -22.69
N PRO A 334 25.96 -5.48 -22.97
CA PRO A 334 24.69 -5.24 -22.30
C PRO A 334 23.77 -6.46 -22.41
N PHE A 335 23.11 -6.82 -21.30
CA PHE A 335 22.14 -7.90 -21.28
C PHE A 335 20.79 -7.42 -21.83
N THR A 336 20.19 -8.16 -22.74
CA THR A 336 18.89 -7.81 -23.33
C THR A 336 17.78 -8.67 -22.72
N PHE A 337 16.82 -8.04 -22.06
CA PHE A 337 15.61 -8.72 -21.58
C PHE A 337 14.71 -9.10 -22.78
N GLY A 338 14.09 -10.26 -22.72
CA GLY A 338 13.16 -10.71 -23.77
C GLY A 338 11.79 -10.01 -23.70
N ASN A 339 10.97 -10.18 -24.73
CA ASN A 339 9.65 -9.50 -24.88
C ASN A 339 8.63 -9.80 -23.78
N GLN A 340 8.85 -10.83 -22.96
CA GLN A 340 8.05 -11.13 -21.77
C GLN A 340 8.28 -10.14 -20.62
N PHE A 341 9.40 -9.40 -20.65
CA PHE A 341 9.75 -8.44 -19.63
C PHE A 341 8.89 -7.18 -19.78
N LYS A 342 8.24 -6.78 -18.69
CA LYS A 342 7.20 -5.76 -18.69
C LYS A 342 7.45 -4.63 -17.69
N HIS A 343 8.11 -4.90 -16.57
CA HIS A 343 8.28 -3.89 -15.51
C HIS A 343 9.70 -3.87 -14.97
N LEU A 344 10.30 -2.68 -14.97
CA LEU A 344 11.57 -2.38 -14.31
C LEU A 344 11.34 -1.28 -13.27
N SER A 345 11.69 -1.52 -12.02
CA SER A 345 11.69 -0.51 -10.97
C SER A 345 13.07 -0.43 -10.33
N LEU A 346 13.65 0.77 -10.27
CA LEU A 346 14.98 1.01 -9.71
C LEU A 346 14.88 2.08 -8.63
N GLU A 347 15.47 1.83 -7.46
CA GLU A 347 15.56 2.77 -6.35
C GLU A 347 17.01 2.87 -5.88
N ASP A 348 17.76 3.89 -6.29
CA ASP A 348 19.17 4.03 -5.92
C ASP A 348 19.65 5.48 -6.15
N SER A 349 20.95 5.75 -5.99
CA SER A 349 21.53 7.01 -6.42
C SER A 349 21.52 7.15 -7.94
N GLY A 350 21.49 8.38 -8.45
CA GLY A 350 21.43 8.62 -9.90
C GLY A 350 22.62 8.07 -10.67
N PHE A 351 23.81 8.06 -10.06
CA PHE A 351 25.00 7.46 -10.67
C PHE A 351 24.87 5.95 -10.82
N GLU A 352 24.42 5.23 -9.78
CA GLU A 352 24.32 3.77 -9.84
C GLU A 352 23.18 3.31 -10.74
N ILE A 353 22.06 4.03 -10.76
CA ILE A 353 20.99 3.79 -11.75
C ILE A 353 21.58 3.98 -13.15
N GLY A 354 22.17 5.14 -13.45
CA GLY A 354 22.70 5.42 -14.78
C GLY A 354 23.77 4.40 -15.22
N ASN A 355 24.62 3.98 -14.31
CA ASN A 355 25.64 2.95 -14.52
C ASN A 355 24.99 1.57 -14.82
N PHE A 356 23.97 1.18 -14.06
CA PHE A 356 23.21 -0.06 -14.30
C PHE A 356 22.53 -0.07 -15.67
N LEU A 357 21.90 1.04 -16.05
CA LEU A 357 21.19 1.16 -17.34
C LEU A 357 22.11 0.97 -18.55
N LEU A 358 23.41 1.27 -18.44
CA LEU A 358 24.37 0.97 -19.52
C LEU A 358 24.49 -0.53 -19.81
N GLY A 359 24.39 -1.35 -18.75
CA GLY A 359 24.60 -2.79 -18.80
C GLY A 359 23.37 -3.60 -19.21
N ILE A 360 22.22 -2.96 -19.48
CA ILE A 360 20.99 -3.65 -19.84
C ILE A 360 20.27 -3.03 -21.05
N ARG A 361 19.37 -3.80 -21.67
CA ARG A 361 18.42 -3.39 -22.71
C ARG A 361 17.06 -4.00 -22.41
N VAL A 362 15.99 -3.25 -22.56
CA VAL A 362 14.61 -3.68 -22.25
C VAL A 362 13.69 -3.52 -23.46
N PRO A 363 12.63 -4.33 -23.60
CA PRO A 363 11.62 -4.14 -24.65
C PRO A 363 10.97 -2.75 -24.58
N LYS A 364 10.52 -2.23 -25.72
CA LYS A 364 9.80 -0.94 -25.78
C LYS A 364 8.53 -0.90 -24.94
N THR A 365 7.86 -2.04 -24.73
CA THR A 365 6.63 -2.18 -23.93
C THR A 365 6.88 -2.19 -22.42
N THR A 366 8.13 -1.96 -21.99
CA THR A 366 8.50 -2.04 -20.58
C THR A 366 8.08 -0.76 -19.86
N PHE A 367 7.28 -0.91 -18.81
CA PHE A 367 7.08 0.12 -17.80
C PHE A 367 8.36 0.29 -16.98
N ILE A 368 8.86 1.52 -16.88
CA ILE A 368 10.07 1.84 -16.12
C ILE A 368 9.72 2.83 -15.01
N ASN A 369 10.00 2.45 -13.77
CA ASN A 369 9.90 3.32 -12.60
C ASN A 369 11.30 3.56 -12.03
N ILE A 370 11.75 4.81 -11.94
CA ILE A 370 13.04 5.17 -11.36
C ILE A 370 12.79 6.05 -10.15
N GLN A 371 13.38 5.71 -9.01
CA GLN A 371 13.30 6.46 -7.78
C GLN A 371 14.72 6.83 -7.34
N PHE A 372 15.00 8.12 -7.20
CA PHE A 372 16.31 8.58 -6.72
C PHE A 372 16.34 8.70 -5.19
N ILE A 373 17.38 8.14 -4.57
CA ILE A 373 17.68 8.22 -3.14
C ILE A 373 19.09 8.78 -2.87
N GLY A 374 19.30 9.38 -1.69
CA GLY A 374 20.61 9.89 -1.21
C GLY A 374 20.88 11.37 -1.50
N PHE A 375 21.88 11.99 -0.84
CA PHE A 375 22.08 13.46 -0.80
C PHE A 375 23.22 14.02 -1.69
N LEU A 376 24.09 13.19 -2.27
CA LEU A 376 25.36 13.66 -2.84
C LEU A 376 25.34 13.72 -4.39
N ASP A 377 25.71 14.90 -4.90
CA ASP A 377 26.04 15.21 -6.31
C ASP A 377 24.95 14.88 -7.36
N TRP A 378 23.72 15.27 -7.03
CA TRP A 378 22.50 14.99 -7.79
C TRP A 378 22.58 15.43 -9.25
N THR A 379 23.23 16.55 -9.55
CA THR A 379 23.16 17.17 -10.89
C THR A 379 23.82 16.31 -11.96
N HIS A 380 25.02 15.80 -11.67
CA HIS A 380 25.76 14.95 -12.61
C HIS A 380 25.19 13.52 -12.66
N GLY A 381 24.79 12.97 -11.51
CA GLY A 381 24.19 11.64 -11.45
C GLY A 381 22.84 11.57 -12.18
N ILE A 382 22.00 12.60 -12.02
CA ILE A 382 20.77 12.76 -12.78
C ILE A 382 21.07 12.86 -14.27
N ASP A 383 21.97 13.74 -14.69
CA ASP A 383 22.23 13.92 -16.12
C ASP A 383 22.76 12.65 -16.78
N TRP A 384 23.65 11.97 -16.07
CA TRP A 384 24.15 10.65 -16.46
C TRP A 384 23.02 9.62 -16.57
N CYS A 385 22.13 9.53 -15.58
CA CYS A 385 20.99 8.63 -15.60
C CYS A 385 20.08 8.91 -16.80
N VAL A 386 19.63 10.15 -16.97
CA VAL A 386 18.76 10.59 -18.07
C VAL A 386 19.36 10.24 -19.43
N LYS A 387 20.65 10.51 -19.62
CA LYS A 387 21.39 10.14 -20.84
C LYS A 387 21.35 8.63 -21.10
N ASN A 388 21.50 7.81 -20.06
CA ASN A 388 21.54 6.34 -20.21
C ASN A 388 20.14 5.72 -20.32
N ILE A 389 19.10 6.36 -19.76
CA ILE A 389 17.70 6.01 -20.04
C ILE A 389 17.44 6.14 -21.54
N ARG A 390 17.88 7.24 -22.16
CA ARG A 390 17.76 7.41 -23.62
C ARG A 390 18.36 6.21 -24.38
N ASP A 391 19.48 5.70 -23.89
CA ASP A 391 20.27 4.68 -24.56
C ASP A 391 19.79 3.23 -24.25
N LEU A 392 18.79 3.03 -23.39
CA LEU A 392 18.23 1.71 -23.03
C LEU A 392 17.63 0.94 -24.20
N TRP A 393 17.16 1.66 -25.21
CA TRP A 393 16.53 1.11 -26.41
C TRP A 393 17.38 1.36 -27.66
N ARG A 394 18.61 1.84 -27.49
CA ARG A 394 19.55 2.00 -28.60
C ARG A 394 19.74 0.63 -29.26
N ASP A 395 19.59 0.60 -30.59
CA ASP A 395 19.65 -0.58 -31.46
C ASP A 395 18.37 -1.44 -31.55
N ASP A 396 17.25 -1.04 -30.92
CA ASP A 396 15.93 -1.62 -31.22
C ASP A 396 15.47 -1.15 -32.62
N PRO A 397 15.06 -2.03 -33.55
CA PRO A 397 14.53 -1.62 -34.86
C PRO A 397 13.30 -0.69 -34.77
N LEU A 398 12.63 -0.63 -33.61
CA LEU A 398 11.55 0.28 -33.25
C LEU A 398 12.00 1.35 -32.24
N ASP A 399 13.19 1.90 -32.46
CA ASP A 399 13.80 2.99 -31.70
C ASP A 399 12.84 4.18 -31.50
N TRP A 400 12.37 4.40 -30.27
CA TRP A 400 11.46 5.51 -29.95
C TRP A 400 12.12 6.88 -30.11
N THR A 401 13.46 6.96 -30.20
CA THR A 401 14.11 8.22 -30.59
C THR A 401 13.66 8.67 -31.99
N LYS A 402 13.05 7.78 -32.78
CA LYS A 402 12.42 8.09 -34.08
C LYS A 402 10.92 8.40 -34.00
N GLU A 403 10.18 7.81 -33.04
CA GLU A 403 8.73 8.08 -32.87
C GLU A 403 8.45 9.31 -31.99
N GLY A 404 9.39 9.67 -31.10
CA GLY A 404 9.31 10.86 -30.25
C GLY A 404 8.34 10.73 -29.06
N ILE A 405 8.53 11.60 -28.07
CA ILE A 405 7.64 11.69 -26.90
C ILE A 405 6.36 12.43 -27.29
N HIS A 406 5.20 11.81 -27.06
CA HIS A 406 3.90 12.38 -27.42
C HIS A 406 3.21 13.08 -26.24
N SER A 407 3.48 12.62 -25.02
CA SER A 407 2.91 13.20 -23.80
C SER A 407 3.93 13.23 -22.67
N LEU A 408 3.92 14.32 -21.92
CA LEU A 408 4.80 14.57 -20.78
C LEU A 408 3.95 15.03 -19.60
N GLU A 409 4.08 14.37 -18.46
CA GLU A 409 3.43 14.77 -17.22
C GLU A 409 4.47 15.12 -16.16
N LEU A 410 4.37 16.33 -15.65
CA LEU A 410 5.14 16.85 -14.54
C LEU A 410 4.18 16.92 -13.37
N SER A 411 4.40 16.17 -12.29
CA SER A 411 3.51 16.20 -11.12
C SER A 411 4.24 16.11 -9.79
N TYR A 412 3.58 16.46 -8.69
CA TYR A 412 3.98 16.05 -7.34
C TYR A 412 3.00 15.00 -6.85
N THR A 413 3.50 13.85 -6.40
CA THR A 413 2.68 12.77 -5.82
C THR A 413 2.90 12.64 -4.32
N GLY A 414 1.88 12.17 -3.59
CA GLY A 414 1.92 11.99 -2.14
C GLY A 414 0.99 12.93 -1.35
N ASN A 415 0.85 12.67 -0.04
CA ASN A 415 0.02 13.49 0.84
C ASN A 415 0.60 14.91 0.98
N LEU A 416 -0.20 15.89 1.43
CA LEU A 416 0.25 17.29 1.62
C LEU A 416 1.58 17.45 2.38
N ASN A 417 1.90 16.50 3.27
CA ASN A 417 3.12 16.50 4.08
C ASN A 417 4.30 15.73 3.44
N GLU A 418 4.07 14.96 2.38
CA GLU A 418 4.98 14.00 1.74
C GLU A 418 4.92 14.12 0.21
N ARG A 419 4.91 15.36 -0.30
CA ARG A 419 4.95 15.59 -1.75
C ARG A 419 6.34 15.26 -2.29
N HIS A 420 6.36 14.36 -3.27
CA HIS A 420 7.55 13.90 -3.98
C HIS A 420 7.41 14.31 -5.44
N PRO A 421 8.39 15.00 -6.05
CA PRO A 421 8.31 15.28 -7.48
C PRO A 421 8.28 13.97 -8.27
N GLN A 422 7.41 13.94 -9.27
CA GLN A 422 7.25 12.85 -10.22
C GLN A 422 7.26 13.44 -11.63
N LEU A 423 8.03 12.83 -12.52
CA LEU A 423 7.97 13.07 -13.95
C LEU A 423 7.57 11.78 -14.65
N GLU A 424 6.64 11.87 -15.57
CA GLU A 424 6.18 10.75 -16.36
C GLU A 424 6.23 11.08 -17.86
N PHE A 425 6.88 10.20 -18.60
CA PHE A 425 6.97 10.27 -20.06
C PHE A 425 6.11 9.16 -20.64
N ARG A 426 5.23 9.53 -21.58
CA ARG A 426 4.42 8.59 -22.34
C ARG A 426 4.87 8.59 -23.79
N PHE A 427 5.22 7.41 -24.28
CA PHE A 427 5.70 7.18 -25.64
C PHE A 427 4.56 6.53 -26.44
N GLY A 428 4.20 7.12 -27.59
CA GLY A 428 3.09 6.64 -28.43
C GLY A 428 1.80 7.46 -28.33
N GLY A 429 0.82 7.14 -29.17
CA GLY A 429 -0.41 7.91 -29.36
C GLY A 429 -1.31 7.89 -28.13
N VAL A 430 -1.19 8.92 -27.28
CA VAL A 430 -2.19 9.20 -26.24
C VAL A 430 -3.47 9.68 -26.93
N PRO A 431 -4.65 9.12 -26.61
CA PRO A 431 -5.91 9.59 -27.17
C PRO A 431 -6.10 11.10 -26.99
N GLU A 432 -6.64 11.75 -28.02
CA GLU A 432 -6.82 13.22 -28.09
C GLU A 432 -7.76 13.80 -27.01
N THR A 433 -8.38 12.95 -26.19
CA THR A 433 -9.23 13.34 -25.06
C THR A 433 -9.15 12.27 -23.95
N LEU A 434 -8.39 12.53 -22.88
CA LEU A 434 -8.39 11.67 -21.70
C LEU A 434 -8.34 12.54 -20.44
N GLY A 435 -9.37 12.41 -19.60
CA GLY A 435 -9.28 12.86 -18.22
C GLY A 435 -8.27 12.02 -17.44
N TRP A 436 -7.44 12.68 -16.64
CA TRP A 436 -6.54 12.25 -15.54
C TRP A 436 -7.07 11.12 -14.64
N ARG A 437 -8.36 10.77 -14.71
CA ARG A 437 -8.95 9.64 -13.98
C ARG A 437 -8.67 8.26 -14.59
N TYR A 438 -7.96 8.18 -15.71
CA TYR A 438 -7.50 6.89 -16.21
C TYR A 438 -6.42 6.33 -15.29
N GLN A 439 -6.80 5.31 -14.50
CA GLN A 439 -5.84 4.35 -13.97
C GLN A 439 -5.09 3.77 -15.18
N LEU A 440 -3.79 4.00 -15.22
CA LEU A 440 -2.90 3.42 -16.22
C LEU A 440 -3.07 1.90 -16.16
N ASP A 441 -3.46 1.28 -17.27
CA ASP A 441 -3.37 -0.17 -17.40
C ASP A 441 -1.89 -0.56 -17.40
N GLU A 442 -1.53 -1.65 -16.71
CA GLU A 442 -0.14 -2.16 -16.57
C GLU A 442 0.52 -2.63 -17.89
N GLY A 443 0.04 -2.17 -19.05
CA GLY A 443 0.46 -2.59 -20.39
C GLY A 443 1.00 -1.49 -21.29
N ASP A 444 0.77 -0.20 -20.99
CA ASP A 444 1.23 0.89 -21.85
C ASP A 444 2.67 1.31 -21.51
N PRO A 445 3.57 1.42 -22.51
CA PRO A 445 4.94 1.82 -22.25
C PRO A 445 5.03 3.27 -21.81
N HIS A 446 5.41 3.46 -20.55
CA HIS A 446 5.73 4.78 -20.02
C HIS A 446 6.90 4.69 -19.03
N LEU A 447 7.63 5.79 -18.94
CA LEU A 447 8.73 5.98 -18.01
C LEU A 447 8.27 6.93 -16.92
N THR A 448 8.19 6.44 -15.69
CA THR A 448 7.96 7.24 -14.50
C THR A 448 9.28 7.42 -13.75
N VAL A 449 9.60 8.65 -13.39
CA VAL A 449 10.76 9.04 -12.59
C VAL A 449 10.26 9.78 -11.37
N ARG A 450 10.63 9.34 -10.18
CA ARG A 450 10.22 9.89 -8.88
C ARG A 450 11.43 10.34 -8.08
N PHE A 451 11.24 11.41 -7.33
CA PHE A 451 12.25 12.01 -6.47
C PHE A 451 11.77 11.93 -5.03
N GLN A 452 12.46 11.18 -4.18
CA GLN A 452 11.98 10.92 -2.82
C GLN A 452 12.34 12.01 -1.80
N ASP A 453 13.19 12.99 -2.13
CA ASP A 453 13.55 14.05 -1.19
C ASP A 453 12.64 15.28 -1.29
N ARG A 454 12.33 15.87 -0.13
CA ARG A 454 11.44 17.03 0.04
C ARG A 454 12.13 18.37 -0.21
N HIS A 455 13.45 18.37 -0.38
CA HIS A 455 14.25 19.57 -0.56
C HIS A 455 14.97 19.46 -1.91
N TYR A 456 15.03 20.55 -2.67
CA TYR A 456 15.95 20.84 -3.78
C TYR A 456 15.34 21.12 -5.17
N ASP A 457 16.05 22.00 -5.88
CA ASP A 457 15.97 22.38 -7.31
C ASP A 457 16.24 21.19 -8.28
N ALA A 458 16.07 19.94 -7.80
CA ALA A 458 16.28 18.69 -8.55
C ALA A 458 15.42 18.67 -9.82
N ASP A 459 14.19 19.17 -9.71
CA ASP A 459 13.28 19.35 -10.84
C ASP A 459 13.94 20.16 -11.96
N ARG A 460 14.63 21.26 -11.65
CA ARG A 460 15.27 22.10 -12.68
C ARG A 460 16.42 21.39 -13.37
N THR A 461 17.26 20.70 -12.61
CA THR A 461 18.43 20.03 -13.18
C THR A 461 18.02 18.82 -14.00
N PHE A 462 17.07 18.05 -13.49
CA PHE A 462 16.49 16.92 -14.22
C PHE A 462 15.77 17.39 -15.47
N LEU A 463 14.92 18.41 -15.39
CA LEU A 463 14.23 18.96 -16.55
C LEU A 463 15.18 19.56 -17.58
N ALA A 464 16.25 20.21 -17.15
CA ALA A 464 17.30 20.69 -18.05
C ALA A 464 18.03 19.51 -18.72
N SER A 465 18.36 18.45 -17.97
CA SER A 465 18.99 17.26 -18.52
C SER A 465 18.07 16.54 -19.52
N VAL A 466 16.81 16.35 -19.15
CA VAL A 466 15.78 15.77 -20.01
C VAL A 466 15.66 16.59 -21.30
N HIS A 467 15.57 17.92 -21.20
CA HIS A 467 15.56 18.82 -22.36
C HIS A 467 16.82 18.66 -23.24
N ASN A 468 17.98 18.40 -22.65
CA ASN A 468 19.24 18.25 -23.38
C ASN A 468 19.37 16.89 -24.08
N HIS A 469 18.73 15.84 -23.55
CA HIS A 469 18.92 14.46 -24.05
C HIS A 469 17.70 13.90 -24.80
N PHE A 470 16.50 14.44 -24.60
CA PHE A 470 15.26 13.97 -25.23
C PHE A 470 14.72 14.99 -26.24
N ASP A 471 14.20 14.49 -27.36
CA ASP A 471 13.50 15.31 -28.35
C ASP A 471 12.00 15.37 -28.05
N PHE A 472 11.50 16.60 -27.89
CA PHE A 472 10.09 16.90 -27.63
C PHE A 472 9.35 17.43 -28.88
N THR A 473 9.97 17.40 -30.06
CA THR A 473 9.34 17.89 -31.31
C THR A 473 7.96 17.29 -31.57
N MET A 474 7.76 16.01 -31.25
CA MET A 474 6.52 15.26 -31.41
C MET A 474 5.52 15.41 -30.26
N LEU A 475 5.82 16.23 -29.25
CA LEU A 475 4.97 16.39 -28.06
C LEU A 475 3.63 17.01 -28.45
N THR A 476 2.55 16.29 -28.13
CA THR A 476 1.16 16.70 -28.42
C THR A 476 0.41 17.16 -27.18
N ALA A 477 0.79 16.66 -26.00
CA ALA A 477 0.14 16.97 -24.74
C ALA A 477 1.14 17.15 -23.59
N LEU A 478 0.87 18.12 -22.71
CA LEU A 478 1.72 18.47 -21.57
C LEU A 478 0.87 18.66 -20.31
N TYR A 479 1.17 17.91 -19.26
CA TYR A 479 0.37 17.81 -18.04
C TYR A 479 1.18 18.36 -16.86
N PHE A 480 0.57 19.20 -16.02
CA PHE A 480 1.19 19.72 -14.80
C PHE A 480 0.30 19.43 -13.58
N GLY A 481 0.85 18.81 -12.53
CA GLY A 481 0.14 18.39 -11.32
C GLY A 481 0.78 18.86 -10.01
N GLY A 482 0.03 19.48 -9.10
CA GLY A 482 0.44 19.71 -7.71
C GLY A 482 1.57 20.74 -7.47
N PHE A 483 1.95 21.54 -8.48
CA PHE A 483 2.98 22.59 -8.32
C PHE A 483 2.39 23.90 -7.77
N HIS A 484 2.91 24.40 -6.64
CA HIS A 484 2.52 25.76 -6.19
C HIS A 484 3.01 26.88 -7.13
N ARG A 485 4.12 26.64 -7.85
CA ARG A 485 4.60 27.45 -8.98
C ARG A 485 5.20 26.52 -10.02
N LEU A 486 4.83 26.70 -11.28
CA LEU A 486 5.47 25.99 -12.37
C LEU A 486 6.99 26.25 -12.34
N ALA A 487 7.79 25.26 -12.69
CA ALA A 487 9.24 25.42 -12.85
C ALA A 487 9.52 26.69 -13.68
N ASN A 488 10.49 27.50 -13.21
CA ASN A 488 10.92 28.80 -13.75
C ASN A 488 10.38 29.14 -15.16
N THR A 489 9.66 30.26 -15.31
CA THR A 489 9.07 30.78 -16.56
C THR A 489 10.00 30.65 -17.78
N ARG A 490 11.32 30.84 -17.59
CA ARG A 490 12.32 30.70 -18.66
C ARG A 490 12.46 29.27 -19.18
N PHE A 491 12.35 28.26 -18.32
CA PHE A 491 12.41 26.85 -18.73
C PHE A 491 11.21 26.49 -19.60
N LEU A 492 9.99 26.76 -19.12
CA LEU A 492 8.77 26.52 -19.91
C LEU A 492 8.83 27.19 -21.29
N GLN A 493 9.30 28.44 -21.33
CA GLN A 493 9.41 29.19 -22.56
C GLN A 493 10.47 28.60 -23.51
N ARG A 494 11.65 28.21 -23.00
CA ARG A 494 12.72 27.65 -23.84
C ARG A 494 12.41 26.25 -24.34
N THR A 495 11.80 25.42 -23.50
CA THR A 495 11.58 23.99 -23.76
C THR A 495 10.31 23.73 -24.56
N PHE A 496 9.18 24.37 -24.19
CA PHE A 496 7.86 23.97 -24.71
C PHE A 496 7.20 25.02 -25.62
N ALA A 497 7.52 26.31 -25.47
CA ALA A 497 6.77 27.37 -26.16
C ALA A 497 6.90 27.36 -27.68
N ARG A 498 7.89 26.68 -28.26
CA ARG A 498 8.07 26.59 -29.73
C ARG A 498 7.74 25.22 -30.31
N LEU A 499 7.13 24.33 -29.52
CA LEU A 499 6.81 22.99 -29.99
C LEU A 499 5.68 23.03 -31.04
N PRO A 500 5.90 22.46 -32.23
CA PRO A 500 5.00 22.62 -33.37
C PRO A 500 3.74 21.75 -33.27
N HIS A 501 3.74 20.73 -32.42
CA HIS A 501 2.67 19.74 -32.32
C HIS A 501 1.90 19.77 -30.99
N LEU A 502 2.30 20.63 -30.04
CA LEU A 502 1.71 20.71 -28.72
C LEU A 502 0.29 21.30 -28.80
N ARG A 503 -0.72 20.43 -28.68
CA ARG A 503 -2.15 20.75 -28.84
C ARG A 503 -2.89 20.95 -27.53
N LEU A 504 -2.43 20.29 -26.47
CA LEU A 504 -3.09 20.22 -25.17
C LEU A 504 -2.10 20.56 -24.05
N ILE A 505 -2.49 21.45 -23.15
CA ILE A 505 -1.76 21.71 -21.89
C ILE A 505 -2.76 21.65 -20.75
N SER A 506 -2.36 21.07 -19.63
CA SER A 506 -3.25 20.98 -18.47
C SER A 506 -2.65 21.26 -17.10
N PHE A 507 -3.55 21.86 -16.32
CA PHE A 507 -3.55 22.47 -15.01
C PHE A 507 -4.11 21.69 -13.82
N ASP A 508 -3.47 20.71 -13.18
CA ASP A 508 -4.03 20.03 -12.00
C ASP A 508 -3.40 20.51 -10.68
N GLN A 509 -4.19 21.12 -9.77
CA GLN A 509 -3.71 21.66 -8.48
C GLN A 509 -2.40 22.48 -8.59
N CYS A 510 -2.27 23.21 -9.70
CA CYS A 510 -1.01 23.78 -10.16
C CYS A 510 -1.14 25.27 -10.51
N GLY A 511 -0.17 26.10 -10.12
CA GLY A 511 -0.16 27.53 -10.41
C GLY A 511 0.03 27.86 -11.89
N MET A 512 -1.00 28.41 -12.54
CA MET A 512 -1.01 28.67 -14.00
C MET A 512 -0.42 30.04 -14.41
N TYR A 513 -0.12 30.92 -13.45
CA TYR A 513 0.27 32.31 -13.71
C TYR A 513 1.48 32.43 -14.66
N ASP A 514 2.52 31.61 -14.45
CA ASP A 514 3.74 31.64 -15.27
C ASP A 514 3.44 31.31 -16.74
N PHE A 515 2.53 30.38 -16.99
CA PHE A 515 2.13 30.02 -18.35
C PHE A 515 1.39 31.16 -19.06
N PHE A 516 0.40 31.76 -18.39
CA PHE A 516 -0.32 32.91 -18.96
C PHE A 516 0.59 34.13 -19.14
N HIS A 517 1.57 34.32 -18.27
CA HIS A 517 2.59 35.36 -18.45
C HIS A 517 3.44 35.13 -19.71
N ILE A 518 3.78 33.88 -20.06
CA ILE A 518 4.49 33.56 -21.31
C ILE A 518 3.61 33.89 -22.53
N LEU A 519 2.33 33.55 -22.47
CA LEU A 519 1.38 33.86 -23.54
C LEU A 519 1.17 35.37 -23.72
N ASP A 520 1.09 36.13 -22.63
CA ASP A 520 0.88 37.59 -22.68
C ASP A 520 2.07 38.34 -23.29
N ASN A 521 3.28 37.82 -23.07
CA ASN A 521 4.53 38.38 -23.58
C ASN A 521 5.00 37.73 -24.90
N ASP A 522 4.08 37.09 -25.63
CA ASP A 522 4.38 36.51 -26.94
C ASP A 522 4.74 37.60 -27.96
N PRO A 523 5.94 37.60 -28.56
CA PRO A 523 6.35 38.58 -29.57
C PRO A 523 5.44 38.61 -30.80
N ALA A 524 4.74 37.52 -31.12
CA ALA A 524 3.78 37.48 -32.22
C ALA A 524 2.48 38.24 -31.89
N CYS A 525 2.18 38.47 -30.61
CA CYS A 525 0.98 39.16 -30.14
C CYS A 525 1.17 40.69 -30.01
N SER A 526 2.42 41.17 -30.03
CA SER A 526 2.75 42.61 -30.00
C SER A 526 2.93 43.24 -31.38
N ALA A 527 2.93 42.44 -32.44
CA ALA A 527 2.94 42.90 -33.82
C ALA A 527 1.56 43.47 -34.20
N SER A 528 1.30 44.73 -33.83
CA SER A 528 0.19 45.50 -34.38
C SER A 528 0.37 45.70 -35.89
N PRO A 529 -0.69 45.62 -36.71
CA PRO A 529 -0.67 45.96 -38.14
C PRO A 529 -0.48 47.46 -38.43
N ASP A 530 -0.38 48.32 -37.41
CA ASP A 530 -0.41 49.78 -37.57
C ASP A 530 0.90 50.46 -37.13
N THR A 531 1.87 50.55 -38.06
CA THR A 531 2.74 51.73 -38.21
C THR A 531 3.07 51.95 -39.69
N SER A 532 2.30 52.85 -40.29
CA SER A 532 2.54 53.74 -41.44
C SER A 532 3.86 53.69 -42.23
N GLU A 533 3.67 53.64 -43.56
CA GLU A 533 4.46 54.09 -44.73
C GLU A 533 5.41 53.13 -45.48
N PRO A 534 5.30 53.06 -46.84
CA PRO A 534 6.15 52.22 -47.67
C PRO A 534 7.38 52.99 -48.17
N SER A 535 8.53 52.79 -47.53
CA SER A 535 9.82 53.13 -48.14
C SER A 535 10.49 51.86 -48.66
N THR A 536 10.39 51.69 -49.99
CA THR A 536 11.35 51.03 -50.89
C THR A 536 12.18 49.87 -50.33
N GLY A 537 11.87 48.66 -50.79
CA GLY A 537 12.86 47.57 -50.93
C GLY A 537 13.28 46.88 -49.64
N ALA A 538 12.32 46.36 -48.87
CA ALA A 538 12.61 45.42 -47.78
C ALA A 538 11.78 44.15 -47.97
N VAL A 539 12.47 43.01 -47.97
CA VAL A 539 11.91 41.66 -47.94
C VAL A 539 10.89 41.56 -46.80
N LEU A 540 9.68 41.06 -47.10
CA LEU A 540 8.63 40.75 -46.11
C LEU A 540 9.23 40.09 -44.87
N PRO A 541 9.01 40.60 -43.64
CA PRO A 541 9.49 39.91 -42.45
C PRO A 541 8.76 38.57 -42.34
N ALA A 542 9.52 37.49 -42.19
CA ALA A 542 9.00 36.16 -41.97
C ALA A 542 7.91 36.18 -40.89
N THR A 543 6.74 35.61 -41.20
CA THR A 543 5.61 35.43 -40.27
C THR A 543 6.12 34.95 -38.91
N VAL A 544 6.03 35.81 -37.89
CA VAL A 544 6.44 35.47 -36.53
C VAL A 544 5.50 34.38 -36.01
N VAL A 545 6.02 33.17 -35.84
CA VAL A 545 5.26 32.04 -35.29
C VAL A 545 5.00 32.30 -33.81
N PRO A 546 3.73 32.31 -33.35
CA PRO A 546 3.42 32.56 -31.94
C PRO A 546 3.91 31.42 -31.05
N PHE A 547 4.06 31.71 -29.77
CA PHE A 547 4.27 30.70 -28.75
C PHE A 547 3.07 29.75 -28.67
N PHE A 548 3.37 28.46 -28.57
CA PHE A 548 2.43 27.35 -28.58
C PHE A 548 1.54 27.39 -29.83
N PRO A 549 2.10 27.27 -31.05
CA PRO A 549 1.37 27.52 -32.30
C PRO A 549 0.24 26.50 -32.53
N ALA A 550 0.43 25.23 -32.13
CA ALA A 550 -0.57 24.19 -32.29
C ALA A 550 -1.56 24.08 -31.12
N LEU A 551 -1.41 24.87 -30.05
CA LEU A 551 -2.24 24.76 -28.86
C LEU A 551 -3.70 25.09 -29.20
N ARG A 552 -4.60 24.17 -28.83
CA ARG A 552 -6.05 24.31 -29.06
C ARG A 552 -6.87 24.05 -27.80
N VAL A 553 -6.32 23.31 -26.84
CA VAL A 553 -7.02 22.91 -25.63
C VAL A 553 -6.18 23.30 -24.41
N ILE A 554 -6.81 23.96 -23.45
CA ILE A 554 -6.27 24.11 -22.10
C ILE A 554 -7.25 23.44 -21.15
N GLU A 555 -6.73 22.63 -20.24
CA GLU A 555 -7.55 21.98 -19.21
C GLU A 555 -7.09 22.42 -17.81
N MET A 556 -8.03 22.55 -16.88
CA MET A 556 -7.83 23.11 -15.55
C MET A 556 -8.62 22.26 -14.54
N TYR A 557 -7.92 21.73 -13.55
CA TYR A 557 -8.43 20.79 -12.55
C TYR A 557 -8.12 21.27 -11.14
N ASP A 558 -9.14 21.26 -10.28
CA ASP A 558 -9.02 21.61 -8.86
C ASP A 558 -8.25 22.93 -8.66
N GLN A 559 -8.63 23.93 -9.46
CA GLN A 559 -8.05 25.27 -9.45
C GLN A 559 -8.91 26.21 -8.60
N THR A 560 -8.28 27.11 -7.85
CA THR A 560 -9.00 28.16 -7.11
C THR A 560 -8.83 29.49 -7.84
N PHE A 561 -9.92 30.01 -8.42
CA PHE A 561 -9.87 31.27 -9.16
C PHE A 561 -10.10 32.50 -8.28
N LYS A 562 -9.44 33.59 -8.66
CA LYS A 562 -9.76 34.95 -8.22
C LYS A 562 -10.33 35.73 -9.38
N LYS A 563 -11.24 36.68 -9.10
CA LYS A 563 -11.89 37.51 -10.13
C LYS A 563 -10.92 38.18 -11.13
N LYS A 564 -9.78 38.66 -10.65
CA LYS A 564 -8.74 39.29 -11.50
C LYS A 564 -8.04 38.31 -12.45
N GLU A 565 -8.03 37.01 -12.12
CA GLU A 565 -7.37 35.98 -12.93
C GLU A 565 -8.21 35.65 -14.17
N ILE A 566 -9.54 35.65 -14.06
CA ILE A 566 -10.45 35.47 -15.20
C ILE A 566 -10.27 36.61 -16.22
N ASP A 567 -10.23 37.86 -15.76
CA ASP A 567 -10.01 39.03 -16.63
C ASP A 567 -8.67 38.92 -17.36
N ASN A 568 -7.64 38.44 -16.66
CA ASN A 568 -6.32 38.21 -17.25
C ASN A 568 -6.36 37.09 -18.31
N ILE A 569 -7.01 35.96 -18.04
CA ILE A 569 -7.17 34.87 -19.00
C ILE A 569 -7.86 35.37 -20.28
N ILE A 570 -8.98 36.08 -20.16
CA ILE A 570 -9.71 36.63 -21.32
C ILE A 570 -8.81 37.57 -22.14
N SER A 571 -8.12 38.49 -21.47
CA SER A 571 -7.20 39.44 -22.10
C SER A 571 -6.07 38.73 -22.88
N VAL A 572 -5.40 37.77 -22.25
CA VAL A 572 -4.27 37.04 -22.83
C VAL A 572 -4.72 36.18 -24.02
N LEU A 573 -5.84 35.46 -23.89
CA LEU A 573 -6.32 34.55 -24.94
C LEU A 573 -6.80 35.31 -26.19
N ASN A 574 -7.36 36.51 -26.04
CA ASN A 574 -7.78 37.35 -27.16
C ASN A 574 -6.65 37.92 -28.00
N LYS A 575 -5.46 38.09 -27.42
CA LYS A 575 -4.29 38.58 -28.15
C LYS A 575 -3.76 37.56 -29.17
N ARG A 576 -4.18 36.29 -29.10
CA ARG A 576 -3.69 35.23 -29.98
C ARG A 576 -4.13 35.45 -31.44
N PRO A 577 -3.22 35.29 -32.43
CA PRO A 577 -3.56 35.42 -33.84
C PRO A 577 -4.68 34.47 -34.29
N ALA A 578 -5.48 34.88 -35.28
CA ALA A 578 -6.69 34.16 -35.70
C ALA A 578 -6.46 32.66 -36.03
N GLY A 579 -5.33 32.31 -36.66
CA GLY A 579 -4.98 30.92 -36.99
C GLY A 579 -4.51 30.05 -35.81
N HIS A 580 -4.31 30.65 -34.64
CA HIS A 580 -3.72 30.02 -33.45
C HIS A 580 -4.59 30.15 -32.19
N ARG A 581 -5.87 30.49 -32.35
CA ARG A 581 -6.83 30.59 -31.26
C ARG A 581 -7.11 29.23 -30.61
N LEU A 582 -7.40 29.27 -29.31
CA LEU A 582 -7.89 28.11 -28.58
C LEU A 582 -9.31 27.75 -29.06
N ARG A 583 -9.63 26.46 -28.97
CA ARG A 583 -10.96 25.92 -29.29
C ARG A 583 -11.71 25.50 -28.04
N MET A 584 -10.98 25.05 -27.01
CA MET A 584 -11.57 24.47 -25.81
C MET A 584 -10.83 24.96 -24.57
N LEU A 585 -11.60 25.33 -23.56
CA LEU A 585 -11.15 25.44 -22.18
C LEU A 585 -11.96 24.44 -21.34
N ARG A 586 -11.30 23.45 -20.75
CA ARG A 586 -11.95 22.51 -19.82
C ARG A 586 -11.65 22.90 -18.39
N MET A 587 -12.67 22.96 -17.54
CA MET A 587 -12.56 23.37 -16.15
C MET A 587 -13.35 22.37 -15.30
N ASP A 588 -12.65 21.53 -14.54
CA ASP A 588 -13.29 20.53 -13.67
C ASP A 588 -12.82 20.72 -12.22
N ASP A 589 -13.71 20.49 -11.26
CA ASP A 589 -13.52 20.63 -9.82
C ASP A 589 -12.97 22.02 -9.40
N CYS A 590 -13.17 23.04 -10.21
CA CYS A 590 -12.62 24.38 -9.99
C CYS A 590 -13.47 25.22 -9.01
N VAL A 591 -12.81 25.88 -8.06
CA VAL A 591 -13.40 26.66 -6.97
C VAL A 591 -13.49 28.15 -7.35
N ASN A 592 -14.54 28.83 -6.89
CA ASN A 592 -14.85 30.24 -7.18
C ASN A 592 -15.11 30.53 -8.68
N LEU A 593 -15.82 29.64 -9.36
CA LEU A 593 -16.40 29.88 -10.68
C LEU A 593 -17.94 29.84 -10.57
N ASP A 594 -18.61 30.75 -11.27
CA ASP A 594 -20.06 30.73 -11.44
C ASP A 594 -20.50 30.85 -12.91
N LYS A 595 -21.78 30.59 -13.18
CA LYS A 595 -22.36 30.66 -14.55
C LYS A 595 -22.08 32.02 -15.22
N PRO A 596 -22.26 33.18 -14.55
CA PRO A 596 -21.86 34.48 -15.10
C PRO A 596 -20.38 34.57 -15.48
N GLU A 597 -19.46 34.04 -14.67
CA GLU A 597 -18.02 34.06 -14.98
C GLU A 597 -17.67 33.19 -16.19
N ILE A 598 -18.27 32.02 -16.33
CA ILE A 598 -18.10 31.17 -17.52
C ILE A 598 -18.64 31.86 -18.77
N ALA A 599 -19.85 32.45 -18.70
CA ALA A 599 -20.43 33.20 -19.83
C ALA A 599 -19.52 34.37 -20.25
N ARG A 600 -18.89 35.06 -19.28
CA ARG A 600 -17.92 36.13 -19.58
C ARG A 600 -16.68 35.61 -20.33
N ILE A 601 -16.24 34.39 -20.10
CA ILE A 601 -15.12 33.78 -20.84
C ILE A 601 -15.56 33.46 -22.27
N GLU A 602 -16.73 32.83 -22.45
CA GLU A 602 -17.26 32.46 -23.77
C GLU A 602 -17.58 33.68 -24.65
N GLU A 603 -18.18 34.72 -24.08
CA GLU A 603 -18.43 35.99 -24.77
C GLU A 603 -17.14 36.78 -25.00
N GLY A 604 -16.21 36.70 -24.02
CA GLY A 604 -14.97 37.45 -24.02
C GLY A 604 -13.95 36.91 -25.02
N VAL A 605 -13.88 35.60 -25.25
CA VAL A 605 -12.86 34.97 -26.10
C VAL A 605 -13.49 34.38 -27.36
N LEU A 606 -13.21 35.00 -28.51
CA LEU A 606 -13.88 34.69 -29.76
C LEU A 606 -13.65 33.24 -30.23
N GLY A 607 -14.73 32.43 -30.22
CA GLY A 607 -14.76 31.07 -30.77
C GLY A 607 -14.24 29.97 -29.82
N ILE A 608 -14.11 30.26 -28.53
CA ILE A 608 -13.79 29.26 -27.50
C ILE A 608 -15.07 28.53 -27.07
N HIS A 609 -14.97 27.23 -26.80
CA HIS A 609 -15.97 26.47 -26.06
C HIS A 609 -15.44 26.23 -24.64
N VAL A 610 -16.26 26.49 -23.61
CA VAL A 610 -15.90 26.18 -22.23
C VAL A 610 -16.68 24.94 -21.77
N ASP A 611 -15.96 23.88 -21.42
CA ASP A 611 -16.47 22.63 -20.84
C ASP A 611 -16.28 22.73 -19.31
N TRP A 612 -17.36 22.93 -18.56
CA TRP A 612 -17.34 23.15 -17.11
C TRP A 612 -18.34 22.25 -16.40
N ASP A 613 -17.90 21.57 -15.33
CA ASP A 613 -18.66 20.56 -14.58
C ASP A 613 -19.72 21.10 -13.61
N GLU A 614 -19.94 22.42 -13.58
CA GLU A 614 -20.88 23.13 -12.70
C GLU A 614 -20.69 22.87 -11.18
N VAL A 615 -19.49 22.45 -10.74
CA VAL A 615 -19.24 22.20 -9.30
C VAL A 615 -19.10 23.54 -8.55
N VAL A 616 -20.23 24.04 -8.02
CA VAL A 616 -20.26 25.26 -7.21
C VAL A 616 -19.81 24.97 -5.78
N VAL A 617 -18.49 24.95 -5.52
CA VAL A 617 -17.95 25.00 -4.16
C VAL A 617 -17.64 26.46 -3.82
N ARG A 618 -18.50 27.12 -3.04
CA ARG A 618 -18.15 28.39 -2.38
C ARG A 618 -17.45 28.06 -1.07
N ARG A 619 -16.14 28.32 -0.97
CA ARG A 619 -15.41 28.25 0.31
C ARG A 619 -15.37 29.59 1.01
#